data_AF-A0A2V7LIJ3-F1
#
_entry.id   AF-A0A2V7LIJ3-F1
#
_cell.length_a   1.000
_cell.length_b   1.000
_cell.length_c   1.000
_cell.angle_alpha   90.00
_cell.angle_beta   90.00
_cell.angle_gamma   90.00
#
_symmetry.space_group_name_H-M   'P 1'
#
loop_
_entity.id
_entity.type
_entity.pdbx_description
1 polymer ?
#
loop_
_entity_poly.entity_id
_entity_poly.type
_entity_poly.pdbx_seq_one_letter_code
_entity_poly.pdbx_strand_id
1 'polypeptide(L)' 'TEPASMDDEPWKIRGPEVKYLPMQARMGDYALFFRKAAVEITFEGSKYLVVPQAAILVLVRDGASEDQE' A
#
# COMPACT_ATOMS: atom_id res chain seq x y z
N THR A 1 14.03 -11.14 45.05
CA THR A 1 14.03 -12.05 43.89
C THR A 1 12.62 -12.06 43.35
N GLU A 2 12.29 -11.14 42.45
CA GLU A 2 10.95 -11.06 41.87
C GLU A 2 10.98 -11.70 40.48
N PRO A 3 10.23 -12.79 40.22
CA PRO A 3 10.18 -13.41 38.92
C PRO A 3 9.17 -12.66 38.04
N ALA A 4 9.60 -11.57 37.42
CA ALA A 4 8.91 -10.95 36.30
C ALA A 4 9.29 -11.69 35.01
N SER A 5 8.61 -12.78 34.68
CA SER A 5 8.62 -13.37 33.33
C SER A 5 7.51 -14.44 33.17
N MET A 6 6.25 -14.02 33.25
CA MET A 6 5.08 -14.89 32.97
C MET A 6 4.55 -14.75 31.52
N ASP A 7 5.33 -14.15 30.62
CA ASP A 7 4.85 -13.86 29.25
C ASP A 7 5.32 -14.81 28.14
N ASP A 8 6.26 -15.72 28.41
CA ASP A 8 6.74 -16.72 27.43
C ASP A 8 6.20 -18.13 27.71
N GLU A 9 4.87 -18.24 27.80
CA GLU A 9 4.22 -19.55 27.85
C GLU A 9 3.96 -20.08 26.43
N PRO A 10 4.48 -21.27 26.04
CA PRO A 10 4.45 -21.75 24.65
C PRO A 10 3.05 -22.05 24.08
N TRP A 11 2.02 -22.07 24.93
CA TRP A 11 0.61 -22.20 24.54
C TRP A 11 -0.09 -20.85 24.33
N LYS A 12 0.54 -19.72 24.68
CA LYS A 12 0.03 -18.40 24.31
C LYS A 12 0.17 -18.26 22.80
N ILE A 13 -0.91 -18.53 22.09
CA ILE A 13 -1.06 -18.22 20.67
C ILE A 13 -0.82 -16.72 20.55
N ARG A 14 0.38 -16.33 20.12
CA ARG A 14 0.67 -14.95 19.73
C ARG A 14 -0.36 -14.62 18.66
N GLY A 15 -1.28 -13.69 18.98
CA GLY A 15 -2.30 -13.25 18.04
C GLY A 15 -1.65 -12.86 16.72
N PRO A 16 -2.36 -12.98 15.58
CA PRO A 16 -1.77 -12.73 14.27
C PRO A 16 -1.09 -11.36 14.28
N GLU A 17 0.24 -11.37 14.15
CA GLU A 17 1.03 -10.17 14.01
C GLU A 17 0.53 -9.44 12.77
N VAL A 18 -0.05 -8.25 12.94
CA VAL A 18 -0.66 -7.49 11.85
C VAL A 18 0.48 -7.04 10.94
N LYS A 19 0.73 -7.80 9.88
CA LYS A 19 1.71 -7.46 8.85
C LYS A 19 1.12 -6.37 7.96
N TYR A 20 1.52 -5.13 8.21
CA TYR A 20 1.21 -4.00 7.34
C TYR A 20 2.00 -4.13 6.03
N LEU A 21 1.31 -4.30 4.90
CA LEU A 21 1.93 -4.18 3.58
C LEU A 21 1.82 -2.71 3.12
N PRO A 22 2.94 -2.06 2.77
CA PRO A 22 2.90 -0.67 2.32
C PRO A 22 2.23 -0.53 0.94
N MET A 23 1.77 0.69 0.65
CA MET A 23 1.27 1.04 -0.68
C MET A 23 2.38 0.93 -1.73
N GLN A 24 2.05 0.29 -2.86
CA GLN A 24 2.98 0.14 -3.99
C GLN A 24 3.12 1.44 -4.79
N ALA A 25 2.02 2.19 -4.94
CA ALA A 25 1.98 3.47 -5.64
C ALA A 25 2.67 4.57 -4.84
N ARG A 26 3.46 5.39 -5.53
CA ARG A 26 4.15 6.56 -4.98
C ARG A 26 3.76 7.81 -5.75
N MET A 27 3.97 8.97 -5.14
CA MET A 27 3.78 10.25 -5.82
C MET A 27 4.70 10.32 -7.05
N GLY A 28 4.14 10.71 -8.20
CA GLY A 28 4.84 10.75 -9.47
C GLY A 28 4.75 9.46 -10.30
N ASP A 29 4.19 8.37 -9.76
CA ASP A 29 3.91 7.18 -10.57
C ASP A 29 2.74 7.45 -11.54
N TYR A 30 2.86 6.93 -12.76
CA TYR A 30 1.75 6.84 -13.69
C TYR A 30 1.05 5.50 -13.51
N ALA A 31 -0.29 5.49 -13.51
CA ALA A 31 -1.08 4.29 -13.27
C ALA A 31 -2.01 3.97 -14.44
N LEU A 32 -2.05 2.69 -14.84
CA LEU A 32 -3.11 2.14 -15.67
C LEU A 32 -4.14 1.45 -14.76
N PHE A 33 -5.43 1.77 -14.90
CA PHE A 33 -6.48 1.27 -14.01
C PHE A 33 -7.84 1.18 -14.70
N PHE A 34 -8.78 0.45 -14.10
CA PHE A 34 -10.15 0.41 -14.58
C PHE A 34 -10.96 1.64 -14.18
N ARG A 35 -11.29 2.49 -15.15
CA ARG A 35 -12.12 3.69 -14.92
C ARG A 35 -13.47 3.40 -14.26
N LYS A 36 -14.10 2.24 -14.55
CA LYS A 36 -15.40 1.84 -13.98
C LYS A 36 -15.37 1.72 -12.46
N ALA A 37 -14.21 1.44 -11.87
CA ALA A 37 -14.02 1.32 -10.42
C ALA A 37 -13.54 2.62 -9.76
N ALA A 38 -13.27 3.67 -10.55
CA ALA A 38 -12.77 4.94 -10.04
C ALA A 38 -13.91 5.90 -9.69
N VAL A 39 -13.71 6.69 -8.64
CA VAL A 39 -14.64 7.73 -8.20
C VAL A 39 -14.03 9.09 -8.48
N GLU A 40 -14.73 9.94 -9.24
CA GLU A 40 -14.30 11.31 -9.50
C GLU A 40 -14.66 12.21 -8.32
N ILE A 41 -13.69 13.00 -7.87
CA ILE A 41 -13.85 14.00 -6.81
C ILE A 41 -13.31 15.34 -7.30
N THR A 42 -13.85 16.44 -6.77
CA THR A 42 -13.28 17.78 -6.99
C THR A 42 -12.76 18.30 -5.67
N PHE A 43 -11.49 18.69 -5.64
CA PHE A 43 -10.81 19.23 -4.47
C PHE A 43 -10.03 20.47 -4.88
N GLU A 44 -10.18 21.57 -4.14
CA GLU A 44 -9.54 22.87 -4.44
C GLU A 44 -9.72 23.32 -5.91
N GLY A 45 -10.91 23.08 -6.48
CA GLY A 45 -11.23 23.43 -7.86
C GLY A 45 -10.62 22.50 -8.93
N SER A 46 -9.84 21.49 -8.52
CA SER A 46 -9.20 20.52 -9.40
C SER A 46 -9.90 19.16 -9.32
N LYS A 47 -10.01 18.48 -10.47
CA LYS A 47 -10.63 17.15 -10.56
C LYS A 47 -9.60 16.05 -10.30
N TYR A 48 -9.95 15.11 -9.43
CA TYR A 48 -9.15 13.94 -9.08
C TYR A 48 -9.96 12.65 -9.21
N LEU A 49 -9.27 11.52 -9.23
CA LEU A 49 -9.86 10.19 -9.26
C LEU A 49 -9.34 9.38 -8.07
N VAL A 50 -10.26 8.84 -7.27
CA VAL A 50 -9.95 7.86 -6.23
C VAL A 50 -10.06 6.47 -6.85
N VAL A 51 -8.97 5.72 -6.84
CA VAL A 51 -8.87 4.39 -7.46
C VAL A 51 -8.54 3.35 -6.39
N PRO A 52 -9.35 2.30 -6.22
CA PRO A 52 -9.02 1.19 -5.33
C PRO A 52 -7.75 0.46 -5.79
N GLN A 53 -6.90 -0.02 -4.86
CA GLN A 53 -5.67 -0.75 -5.20
C GLN A 53 -5.95 -1.94 -6.14
N ALA A 54 -7.02 -2.69 -5.91
CA ALA A 54 -7.41 -3.84 -6.73
C ALA A 54 -7.79 -3.48 -8.18
N ALA A 55 -8.05 -2.20 -8.48
CA ALA A 55 -8.37 -1.71 -9.82
C ALA A 55 -7.15 -1.18 -10.58
N ILE A 56 -5.98 -1.08 -9.92
CA ILE A 56 -4.71 -0.68 -10.53
C ILE A 56 -4.12 -1.91 -11.24
N LEU A 57 -3.85 -1.77 -12.54
CA LEU A 57 -3.30 -2.81 -13.38
C LEU A 57 -1.77 -2.73 -13.43
N VAL A 58 -1.24 -1.52 -13.63
CA VAL A 58 0.19 -1.27 -13.80
C VAL A 58 0.55 0.08 -13.18
N LEU A 59 1.72 0.15 -12.55
CA LEU A 59 2.37 1.39 -12.13
C LEU A 59 3.66 1.54 -12.94
N VAL A 60 3.83 2.69 -13.60
CA VAL A 60 5.01 3.05 -14.37
C VAL A 60 5.72 4.19 -13.64
N ARG A 61 7.02 4.02 -13.40
CA ARG A 61 7.86 5.01 -12.74
C ARG A 61 8.97 5.45 -13.69
N ASP A 62 8.99 6.74 -14.01
CA ASP A 62 10.11 7.34 -14.75
C ASP A 62 11.36 7.28 -13.87
N GLY A 63 12.41 6.61 -14.37
CA GLY A 63 13.64 6.31 -13.65
C GLY A 63 14.08 4.84 -13.71
N ALA A 64 13.26 3.95 -14.27
CA ALA A 64 13.67 2.57 -14.60
C ALA A 64 14.29 2.42 -16.01
N SER A 65 14.48 3.54 -16.71
CA SER A 65 15.10 3.59 -18.04
C SER A 65 16.46 4.29 -17.96
N GLU A 66 17.41 3.70 -17.23
CA GLU A 66 18.86 3.91 -17.44
C GLU A 66 19.62 2.58 -17.24
N ASP A 67 19.07 1.46 -17.75
CA ASP A 67 19.83 0.24 -18.03
C ASP A 67 19.86 0.00 -19.55
N GLN A 68 20.30 1.04 -20.29
CA GLN A 68 20.79 0.89 -21.67
C GLN A 68 22.25 1.36 -21.70
N GLU A 69 23.15 0.54 -21.17
CA GLU A 69 24.52 0.39 -21.69
C GLU A 69 25.06 -1.02 -21.40
#